data_AF-A0A7W0ELA0-F1
#
_entry.id   AF-A0A7W0ELA0-F1
#
_cell.length_a   1.000
_cell.length_b   1.000
_cell.length_c   1.000
_cell.angle_alpha   90.00
_cell.angle_beta   90.00
_cell.angle_gamma   90.00
#
_symmetry.space_group_name_H-M   'P 1'
#
loop_
_entity.id
_entity.type
_entity.pdbx_description
1 polymer ?
#
loop_
_entity_poly.entity_id
_entity_poly.type
_entity_poly.pdbx_seq_one_letter_code
_entity_poly.pdbx_strand_id
1 'polypeptide(L)'
;MANIFKTIKGIMGSLFQIGGPSGNQIKNQSDGLAIRNAADSAHQNMSIKQASGSVPAHAVNWQDLRDQSPLMQFSFDGATAPSGGSNTGTYGFCHTSGGSYTAGQVYYDSGTALVAIKTFIGMTITTGSAITGTVSLSANGLYVAHSAAAPYTWTLKGDGIPQSIGYPHVIELALDTAASKSSSTSIPAGSKIMSVSTNITSAYDNSAGIQIVVDGVVSELTIQATNENDPATVGIYDSEPVDMTVDSDTEGHVKLIISNTPSTGAGTVLVTYLTDALS
;
A
#
# COMPACT_ATOMS: atom_id res chain seq x y z
N MET A 1 -46.40 -27.86 25.29
CA MET A 1 -45.97 -29.04 24.51
C MET A 1 -44.79 -28.66 23.63
N ALA A 2 -43.68 -29.39 23.72
CA ALA A 2 -42.57 -29.27 22.78
C ALA A 2 -42.90 -30.05 21.49
N ASN A 3 -43.21 -29.33 20.41
CA ASN A 3 -43.11 -29.87 19.06
C ASN A 3 -42.87 -28.73 18.06
N ILE A 4 -41.61 -28.57 17.68
CA ILE A 4 -41.24 -27.78 16.50
C ILE A 4 -40.33 -28.68 15.70
N PHE A 5 -40.90 -29.62 14.95
CA PHE A 5 -40.13 -30.40 13.98
C PHE A 5 -38.82 -30.99 14.53
N LYS A 6 -38.89 -31.71 15.67
CA LYS A 6 -37.76 -32.05 16.57
C LYS A 6 -36.54 -32.76 15.94
N THR A 7 -36.62 -33.14 14.68
CA THR A 7 -35.54 -33.61 13.81
C THR A 7 -36.01 -33.43 12.36
N ILE A 8 -36.02 -32.21 11.77
CA ILE A 8 -36.31 -32.08 10.32
C ILE A 8 -35.26 -32.89 9.56
N LYS A 9 -35.63 -34.13 9.26
CA LYS A 9 -35.07 -35.03 8.26
C LYS A 9 -36.25 -35.44 7.41
N GLY A 10 -36.33 -34.88 6.22
CA GLY A 10 -37.35 -35.20 5.22
C GLY A 10 -36.75 -34.95 3.85
N ILE A 11 -37.04 -35.85 2.91
CA ILE A 11 -36.75 -35.61 1.49
C ILE A 11 -37.82 -34.61 1.03
N MET A 12 -37.44 -33.34 0.85
CA MET A 12 -38.35 -32.37 0.26
C MET A 12 -38.49 -32.68 -1.23
N GLY A 13 -39.67 -33.13 -1.63
CA GLY A 13 -39.97 -33.36 -3.05
C GLY A 13 -39.98 -32.09 -3.90
N SER A 14 -40.13 -30.89 -3.29
CA SER A 14 -40.14 -29.62 -4.02
C SER A 14 -39.52 -28.43 -3.25
N LEU A 15 -40.18 -27.87 -2.21
CA LEU A 15 -39.82 -26.56 -1.62
C LEU A 15 -40.15 -26.46 -0.12
N PHE A 16 -39.34 -25.75 0.69
CA PHE A 16 -39.74 -25.26 2.02
C PHE A 16 -40.14 -23.78 1.92
N GLN A 17 -41.39 -23.45 2.27
CA GLN A 17 -41.90 -22.08 2.19
C GLN A 17 -42.10 -21.48 3.58
N ILE A 18 -41.59 -20.28 3.81
CA ILE A 18 -41.82 -19.49 5.02
C ILE A 18 -42.84 -18.40 4.67
N GLY A 19 -44.04 -18.46 5.27
CA GLY A 19 -45.14 -17.50 5.00
C GLY A 19 -46.24 -18.03 4.06
N GLY A 20 -46.28 -19.34 3.81
CA GLY A 20 -47.31 -19.96 2.95
C GLY A 20 -47.01 -19.84 1.44
N PRO A 21 -48.02 -20.00 0.56
CA PRO A 21 -47.83 -20.04 -0.90
C PRO A 21 -47.23 -18.77 -1.51
N SER A 22 -47.38 -17.63 -0.83
CA SER A 22 -46.83 -16.32 -1.22
C SER A 22 -45.54 -15.97 -0.48
N GLY A 23 -45.00 -16.92 0.30
CA GLY A 23 -43.83 -16.73 1.14
C GLY A 23 -42.52 -17.02 0.41
N ASN A 24 -41.40 -16.59 1.01
CA ASN A 24 -40.08 -16.91 0.49
C ASN A 24 -39.79 -18.40 0.57
N GLN A 25 -38.98 -18.89 -0.35
CA GLN A 25 -38.66 -20.30 -0.49
C GLN A 25 -37.21 -20.57 -0.08
N ILE A 26 -36.98 -21.68 0.63
CA ILE A 26 -35.65 -22.25 0.87
C ILE A 26 -35.53 -23.49 -0.01
N LYS A 27 -34.57 -23.47 -0.94
CA LYS A 27 -34.40 -24.50 -1.97
C LYS A 27 -32.99 -25.08 -1.92
N ASN A 28 -32.89 -26.39 -2.12
CA ASN A 28 -31.62 -27.05 -2.38
C ASN A 28 -31.18 -26.75 -3.82
N GLN A 29 -29.97 -26.22 -3.97
CA GLN A 29 -29.30 -25.99 -5.25
C GLN A 29 -28.13 -26.98 -5.39
N SER A 30 -27.61 -27.15 -6.59
CA SER A 30 -26.44 -28.01 -6.84
C SER A 30 -25.19 -27.60 -6.05
N ASP A 31 -25.11 -26.33 -5.66
CA ASP A 31 -23.99 -25.71 -4.95
C ASP A 31 -24.34 -25.25 -3.52
N GLY A 32 -25.52 -25.62 -3.00
CA GLY A 32 -25.87 -25.37 -1.59
C GLY A 32 -27.33 -24.96 -1.38
N LEU A 33 -27.53 -23.89 -0.62
CA LEU A 33 -28.85 -23.40 -0.19
C LEU A 33 -29.17 -22.08 -0.89
N ALA A 34 -30.32 -21.99 -1.56
CA ALA A 34 -30.83 -20.72 -2.08
C ALA A 34 -32.05 -20.25 -1.30
N ILE A 35 -32.09 -18.95 -1.00
CA ILE A 35 -33.30 -18.24 -0.63
C ILE A 35 -33.86 -17.60 -1.89
N ARG A 36 -35.09 -17.97 -2.25
CA ARG A 36 -35.78 -17.53 -3.46
C ARG A 36 -37.05 -16.77 -3.08
N ASN A 37 -37.50 -15.88 -3.96
CA ASN A 37 -38.80 -15.22 -3.81
C ASN A 37 -39.95 -16.24 -3.99
N ALA A 38 -41.17 -15.81 -3.66
CA ALA A 38 -42.35 -16.68 -3.72
C ALA A 38 -42.62 -17.31 -5.09
N ALA A 39 -42.24 -16.64 -6.17
CA ALA A 39 -42.43 -17.11 -7.54
C ALA A 39 -41.28 -18.01 -8.06
N ASP A 40 -40.25 -18.28 -7.24
CA ASP A 40 -39.00 -18.94 -7.63
C ASP A 40 -38.31 -18.32 -8.87
N SER A 41 -38.52 -17.02 -9.09
CA SER A 41 -37.97 -16.29 -10.24
C SER A 41 -36.72 -15.49 -9.92
N ALA A 42 -36.44 -15.23 -8.64
CA ALA A 42 -35.29 -14.43 -8.21
C ALA A 42 -34.71 -14.91 -6.87
N HIS A 43 -33.42 -14.65 -6.67
CA HIS A 43 -32.79 -14.79 -5.36
C HIS A 43 -33.24 -13.67 -4.40
N GLN A 44 -33.24 -13.97 -3.12
CA GLN A 44 -33.51 -13.02 -2.05
C GLN A 44 -32.25 -12.87 -1.18
N ASN A 45 -32.04 -11.67 -0.64
CA ASN A 45 -30.93 -11.40 0.25
C ASN A 45 -31.20 -12.04 1.62
N MET A 46 -30.16 -12.63 2.20
CA MET A 46 -30.13 -12.96 3.63
C MET A 46 -29.58 -11.75 4.38
N SER A 47 -30.39 -11.14 5.25
CA SER A 47 -29.89 -10.15 6.19
C SER A 47 -29.28 -10.86 7.38
N ILE A 48 -27.96 -10.76 7.50
CA ILE A 48 -27.21 -11.25 8.66
C ILE A 48 -26.70 -10.07 9.49
N LYS A 49 -26.67 -10.25 10.81
CA LYS A 49 -26.04 -9.28 11.70
C LYS A 49 -24.54 -9.20 11.38
N GLN A 50 -23.96 -8.01 11.50
CA GLN A 50 -22.52 -7.80 11.35
C GLN A 50 -21.73 -8.79 12.21
N ALA A 51 -20.68 -9.37 11.64
CA ALA A 51 -19.88 -10.36 12.32
C ALA A 51 -19.24 -9.76 13.58
N SER A 52 -19.31 -10.49 14.70
CA SER A 52 -18.66 -10.04 15.94
C SER A 52 -17.13 -10.25 15.94
N GLY A 53 -16.53 -10.80 14.89
CA GLY A 53 -15.08 -11.05 14.80
C GLY A 53 -14.51 -12.00 15.85
N SER A 54 -15.29 -12.39 16.87
CA SER A 54 -14.91 -13.30 17.95
C SER A 54 -15.04 -14.77 17.57
N VAL A 55 -15.66 -15.07 16.42
CA VAL A 55 -15.87 -16.43 15.91
C VAL A 55 -15.49 -16.44 14.42
N PRO A 56 -14.55 -17.31 14.00
CA PRO A 56 -14.09 -17.36 12.60
C PRO A 56 -15.18 -17.75 11.59
N ALA A 57 -16.19 -18.52 12.03
CA ALA A 57 -17.23 -19.06 11.16
C ALA A 57 -18.45 -18.13 10.97
N HIS A 58 -18.37 -16.86 11.38
CA HIS A 58 -19.46 -15.93 11.13
C HIS A 58 -19.61 -15.63 9.64
N ALA A 59 -20.85 -15.60 9.17
CA ALA A 59 -21.14 -15.11 7.82
C ALA A 59 -20.79 -13.62 7.74
N VAL A 60 -20.22 -13.22 6.61
CA VAL A 60 -19.71 -11.86 6.35
C VAL A 60 -20.76 -11.10 5.55
N ASN A 61 -21.19 -9.92 6.03
CA ASN A 61 -22.09 -9.07 5.26
C ASN A 61 -21.32 -8.04 4.42
N TRP A 62 -22.04 -7.27 3.61
CA TRP A 62 -21.42 -6.23 2.78
C TRP A 62 -20.63 -5.19 3.60
N GLN A 63 -21.13 -4.83 4.79
CA GLN A 63 -20.45 -3.89 5.65
C GLN A 63 -19.13 -4.46 6.21
N ASP A 64 -19.11 -5.73 6.58
CA ASP A 64 -17.89 -6.43 7.00
C ASP A 64 -16.82 -6.44 5.88
N LEU A 65 -17.23 -6.65 4.62
CA LEU A 65 -16.32 -6.59 3.47
C LEU A 65 -15.80 -5.17 3.22
N ARG A 66 -16.68 -4.18 3.25
CA ARG A 66 -16.31 -2.77 3.06
C ARG A 66 -15.32 -2.31 4.15
N ASP A 67 -15.57 -2.70 5.39
CA ASP A 67 -14.83 -2.26 6.55
C ASP A 67 -13.52 -3.08 6.79
N GLN A 68 -13.19 -4.07 5.94
CA GLN A 68 -12.03 -4.96 6.13
C GLN A 68 -10.66 -4.30 5.86
N SER A 69 -10.61 -3.36 4.91
CA SER A 69 -9.37 -2.73 4.42
C SER A 69 -9.52 -1.23 4.17
N PRO A 70 -9.91 -0.41 5.16
CA PRO A 70 -10.16 1.00 4.92
C PRO A 70 -8.87 1.81 4.70
N LEU A 71 -8.98 2.84 3.85
CA LEU A 71 -8.00 3.92 3.71
C LEU A 71 -8.29 5.01 4.73
N MET A 72 -7.32 5.33 5.59
CA MET A 72 -7.41 6.44 6.54
C MET A 72 -7.18 7.74 5.78
N GLN A 73 -8.26 8.50 5.60
CA GLN A 73 -8.27 9.76 4.85
C GLN A 73 -8.21 10.99 5.76
N PHE A 74 -8.53 10.81 7.04
CA PHE A 74 -8.36 11.83 8.07
C PHE A 74 -7.93 11.19 9.40
N SER A 75 -7.43 12.00 10.31
CA SER A 75 -7.12 11.56 11.67
C SER A 75 -7.46 12.67 12.66
N PHE A 76 -7.77 12.30 13.90
CA PHE A 76 -8.20 13.27 14.90
C PHE A 76 -7.78 12.89 16.33
N ASP A 77 -7.69 13.92 17.18
CA ASP A 77 -7.52 13.77 18.62
C ASP A 77 -8.87 13.41 19.25
N GLY A 78 -8.91 12.36 20.07
CA GLY A 78 -10.16 11.91 20.71
C GLY A 78 -10.84 13.00 21.55
N ALA A 79 -10.10 13.95 22.11
CA ALA A 79 -10.65 15.06 22.88
C ALA A 79 -11.32 16.13 22.00
N THR A 80 -10.94 16.23 20.73
CA THR A 80 -11.42 17.24 19.77
C THR A 80 -11.92 16.60 18.48
N ALA A 81 -12.63 15.48 18.60
CA ALA A 81 -13.16 14.75 17.45
C ALA A 81 -14.05 15.65 16.58
N PRO A 82 -13.94 15.56 15.24
CA PRO A 82 -14.77 16.34 14.33
C PRO A 82 -16.24 15.94 14.47
N SER A 83 -17.13 16.89 14.16
CA SER A 83 -18.56 16.60 14.02
C SER A 83 -18.79 15.61 12.88
N GLY A 84 -19.83 14.77 13.01
CA GLY A 84 -20.31 13.99 11.87
C GLY A 84 -20.71 14.90 10.71
N GLY A 85 -20.37 14.50 9.48
CA GLY A 85 -20.55 15.31 8.29
C GLY A 85 -19.27 15.96 7.77
N SER A 86 -18.28 16.21 8.63
CA SER A 86 -17.05 16.93 8.27
C SER A 86 -16.20 16.18 7.24
N ASN A 87 -16.24 14.85 7.22
CA ASN A 87 -15.51 13.99 6.29
C ASN A 87 -16.43 12.88 5.74
N THR A 88 -17.68 13.22 5.42
CA THR A 88 -18.73 12.28 5.00
C THR A 88 -18.23 11.23 3.99
N GLY A 89 -18.48 9.95 4.28
CA GLY A 89 -18.18 8.85 3.39
C GLY A 89 -16.74 8.35 3.44
N THR A 90 -15.92 8.89 4.35
CA THR A 90 -14.51 8.52 4.50
C THR A 90 -14.23 7.86 5.85
N TYR A 91 -13.09 7.18 5.94
CA TYR A 91 -12.61 6.60 7.19
C TYR A 91 -11.54 7.48 7.83
N GLY A 92 -11.57 7.55 9.15
CA GLY A 92 -10.58 8.26 9.93
C GLY A 92 -10.09 7.49 11.14
N PHE A 93 -8.94 7.94 11.65
CA PHE A 93 -8.22 7.29 12.73
C PHE A 93 -8.14 8.18 13.97
N CYS A 94 -8.57 7.66 15.12
CA CYS A 94 -8.45 8.37 16.39
C CYS A 94 -7.04 8.13 16.97
N HIS A 95 -6.18 9.14 16.99
CA HIS A 95 -4.76 8.95 17.36
C HIS A 95 -4.45 9.17 18.84
N THR A 96 -5.39 9.73 19.61
CA THR A 96 -5.35 9.88 21.08
C THR A 96 -6.70 9.47 21.67
N SER A 97 -6.75 9.18 22.97
CA SER A 97 -8.02 8.90 23.66
C SER A 97 -8.57 10.19 24.28
N GLY A 98 -9.88 10.40 24.19
CA GLY A 98 -10.58 11.54 24.81
C GLY A 98 -12.09 11.45 24.60
N GLY A 99 -12.87 11.94 25.56
CA GLY A 99 -14.34 11.85 25.51
C GLY A 99 -14.84 10.42 25.34
N SER A 100 -15.60 10.17 24.27
CA SER A 100 -16.10 8.83 23.89
C SER A 100 -15.19 8.11 22.88
N TYR A 101 -14.06 8.70 22.50
CA TYR A 101 -13.18 8.20 21.46
C TYR A 101 -11.90 7.60 22.04
N THR A 102 -11.50 6.44 21.53
CA THR A 102 -10.35 5.67 22.00
C THR A 102 -9.22 5.68 20.98
N ALA A 103 -7.99 5.87 21.44
CA ALA A 103 -6.79 5.83 20.60
C ALA A 103 -6.67 4.49 19.85
N GLY A 104 -6.28 4.57 18.58
CA GLY A 104 -6.08 3.44 17.68
C GLY A 104 -7.36 2.87 17.06
N GLN A 105 -8.53 3.43 17.38
CA GLN A 105 -9.81 3.02 16.83
C GLN A 105 -10.07 3.67 15.46
N VAL A 106 -10.62 2.89 14.53
CA VAL A 106 -11.08 3.37 13.22
C VAL A 106 -12.53 3.84 13.29
N TYR A 107 -12.85 4.94 12.61
CA TYR A 107 -14.19 5.49 12.51
C TYR A 107 -14.56 5.73 11.04
N TYR A 108 -15.83 5.59 10.72
CA TYR A 108 -16.42 5.99 9.45
C TYR A 108 -17.36 7.16 9.67
N ASP A 109 -17.19 8.24 8.92
CA ASP A 109 -18.12 9.36 8.98
C ASP A 109 -19.35 9.08 8.12
N SER A 110 -20.48 8.79 8.76
CA SER A 110 -21.74 8.49 8.07
C SER A 110 -22.43 9.73 7.47
N GLY A 111 -21.85 10.91 7.65
CA GLY A 111 -22.47 12.20 7.33
C GLY A 111 -23.28 12.79 8.49
N THR A 112 -23.53 12.01 9.54
CA THR A 112 -24.29 12.43 10.73
C THR A 112 -23.55 12.16 12.03
N ALA A 113 -22.71 11.12 12.07
CA ALA A 113 -21.88 10.78 13.21
C ALA A 113 -20.61 10.06 12.77
N LEU A 114 -19.59 10.09 13.63
CA LEU A 114 -18.46 9.18 13.53
C LEU A 114 -18.85 7.83 14.11
N VAL A 115 -18.98 6.83 13.24
CA VAL A 115 -19.36 5.47 13.61
C VAL A 115 -18.10 4.63 13.82
N ALA A 116 -17.94 4.08 15.02
CA ALA A 116 -16.82 3.20 15.34
C ALA A 116 -16.86 1.95 14.46
N ILE A 117 -15.77 1.72 13.71
CA ILE A 117 -15.60 0.54 12.89
C ILE A 117 -15.05 -0.58 13.73
N LYS A 118 -15.65 -1.76 13.57
CA LYS A 118 -15.25 -2.90 14.34
C LYS A 118 -13.86 -3.42 13.93
N THR A 119 -12.88 -3.18 14.77
CA THR A 119 -11.52 -3.73 14.61
C THR A 119 -11.49 -5.22 14.94
N PHE A 120 -10.76 -6.01 14.16
CA PHE A 120 -10.48 -7.42 14.42
C PHE A 120 -9.01 -7.73 14.15
N ILE A 121 -8.46 -8.76 14.80
CA ILE A 121 -7.06 -9.16 14.56
C ILE A 121 -6.90 -9.55 13.10
N GLY A 122 -5.89 -8.98 12.44
CA GLY A 122 -5.67 -9.18 11.01
C GLY A 122 -6.37 -8.16 10.10
N MET A 123 -7.21 -7.27 10.64
CA MET A 123 -7.75 -6.14 9.88
C MET A 123 -6.58 -5.32 9.33
N THR A 124 -6.69 -4.91 8.07
CA THR A 124 -5.67 -4.10 7.41
C THR A 124 -6.14 -2.66 7.30
N ILE A 125 -5.26 -1.68 7.47
CA ILE A 125 -5.55 -0.28 7.15
C ILE A 125 -4.41 0.29 6.33
N THR A 126 -4.71 1.29 5.51
CA THR A 126 -3.70 2.10 4.82
C THR A 126 -3.82 3.55 5.25
N THR A 127 -2.72 4.31 5.26
CA THR A 127 -2.72 5.74 5.58
C THR A 127 -2.33 6.57 4.36
N GLY A 128 -3.04 7.67 4.09
CA GLY A 128 -2.62 8.63 3.05
C GLY A 128 -1.61 9.66 3.56
N SER A 129 -1.67 10.00 4.84
CA SER A 129 -0.81 10.98 5.50
C SER A 129 -0.30 10.42 6.83
N ALA A 130 0.77 11.01 7.37
CA ALA A 130 1.26 10.65 8.69
C ALA A 130 0.21 11.01 9.75
N ILE A 131 0.07 10.13 10.74
CA ILE A 131 -0.84 10.27 11.88
C ILE A 131 0.02 10.28 13.13
N THR A 132 -0.11 11.32 13.95
CA THR A 132 0.74 11.52 15.13
C THR A 132 -0.11 11.65 16.39
N GLY A 133 0.19 10.83 17.40
CA GLY A 133 -0.52 10.81 18.68
C GLY A 133 -0.02 9.70 19.59
N THR A 134 -0.87 9.27 20.54
CA THR A 134 -0.64 8.08 21.36
C THR A 134 -0.44 6.83 20.50
N VAL A 135 -1.20 6.72 19.41
CA VAL A 135 -0.96 5.75 18.34
C VAL A 135 -0.55 6.54 17.10
N SER A 136 0.69 6.35 16.67
CA SER A 136 1.28 7.04 15.51
C SER A 136 1.47 6.07 14.36
N LEU A 137 1.16 6.53 13.14
CA LEU A 137 1.27 5.78 11.89
C LEU A 137 2.01 6.64 10.86
N SER A 138 2.97 6.07 10.13
CA SER A 138 3.66 6.67 9.01
C SER A 138 2.69 7.05 7.90
N ALA A 139 3.08 8.01 7.06
CA ALA A 139 2.38 8.25 5.79
C ALA A 139 2.54 7.05 4.85
N ASN A 140 1.57 6.80 3.98
CA ASN A 140 1.58 5.71 3.00
C ASN A 140 1.79 4.32 3.62
N GLY A 141 1.42 4.14 4.89
CA GLY A 141 1.64 2.92 5.65
C GLY A 141 0.49 1.93 5.54
N LEU A 142 0.80 0.67 5.25
CA LEU A 142 -0.04 -0.51 5.40
C LEU A 142 0.19 -1.09 6.80
N TYR A 143 -0.85 -1.12 7.60
CA TYR A 143 -0.83 -1.64 8.96
C TYR A 143 -1.78 -2.82 9.11
N VAL A 144 -1.45 -3.72 10.04
CA VAL A 144 -2.31 -4.83 10.44
C VAL A 144 -2.62 -4.73 11.92
N ALA A 145 -3.90 -4.84 12.28
CA ALA A 145 -4.35 -4.84 13.66
C ALA A 145 -3.85 -6.10 14.39
N HIS A 146 -3.21 -5.90 15.53
CA HIS A 146 -2.77 -6.97 16.43
C HIS A 146 -3.71 -7.16 17.62
N SER A 147 -4.64 -6.23 17.85
CA SER A 147 -5.71 -6.36 18.85
C SER A 147 -7.08 -5.99 18.26
N ALA A 148 -8.11 -6.71 18.73
CA ALA A 148 -9.52 -6.49 18.35
C ALA A 148 -10.29 -5.61 19.34
N ALA A 149 -9.62 -5.14 20.39
CA ALA A 149 -10.20 -4.31 21.45
C ALA A 149 -9.14 -3.34 21.99
N ALA A 150 -9.59 -2.29 22.67
CA ALA A 150 -8.71 -1.33 23.29
C ALA A 150 -7.82 -1.98 24.38
N PRO A 151 -6.53 -1.61 24.50
CA PRO A 151 -5.81 -0.70 23.61
C PRO A 151 -5.58 -1.30 22.22
N TYR A 152 -5.91 -0.52 21.18
CA TYR A 152 -5.75 -0.95 19.80
C TYR A 152 -4.28 -0.85 19.40
N THR A 153 -3.73 -1.93 18.85
CA THR A 153 -2.34 -2.00 18.41
C THR A 153 -2.26 -2.36 16.93
N TRP A 154 -1.37 -1.68 16.24
CA TRP A 154 -1.20 -1.76 14.79
C TRP A 154 0.27 -2.03 14.48
N THR A 155 0.54 -3.02 13.64
CA THR A 155 1.89 -3.35 13.18
C THR A 155 2.07 -2.90 11.75
N LEU A 156 3.09 -2.08 11.49
CA LEU A 156 3.48 -1.72 10.13
C LEU A 156 3.88 -2.99 9.36
N LYS A 157 3.27 -3.20 8.20
CA LYS A 157 3.60 -4.29 7.27
C LYS A 157 4.22 -3.81 5.96
N GLY A 158 4.11 -2.52 5.68
CA GLY A 158 4.88 -1.84 4.66
C GLY A 158 4.46 -0.39 4.61
N ASP A 159 5.38 0.55 4.59
CA ASP A 159 5.12 1.95 4.25
C ASP A 159 5.64 2.20 2.85
N GLY A 160 4.89 2.95 2.04
CA GLY A 160 5.37 3.44 0.75
C GLY A 160 6.74 4.08 0.97
N ILE A 161 7.78 3.38 0.51
CA ILE A 161 9.07 3.21 1.18
C ILE A 161 9.86 4.52 1.27
N PRO A 162 10.02 5.15 2.45
CA PRO A 162 11.09 6.10 2.69
C PRO A 162 12.19 5.35 3.44
N GLN A 163 13.14 4.76 2.69
CA GLN A 163 14.41 4.23 3.21
C GLN A 163 14.33 3.01 4.16
N SER A 164 13.68 1.92 3.74
CA SER A 164 13.81 0.63 4.43
C SER A 164 15.04 -0.14 3.95
N ILE A 165 15.81 -0.67 4.89
CA ILE A 165 16.89 -1.62 4.62
C ILE A 165 16.37 -2.82 3.83
N GLY A 166 17.13 -3.27 2.83
CA GLY A 166 16.83 -4.48 2.05
C GLY A 166 15.82 -4.33 0.91
N TYR A 167 15.32 -3.12 0.62
CA TYR A 167 14.46 -2.85 -0.54
C TYR A 167 15.17 -2.04 -1.62
N PRO A 168 14.94 -2.34 -2.92
CA PRO A 168 15.55 -1.61 -4.01
C PRO A 168 14.94 -0.21 -4.12
N HIS A 169 15.80 0.79 -4.10
CA HIS A 169 15.49 2.19 -4.33
C HIS A 169 15.98 2.58 -5.73
N VAL A 170 15.27 3.50 -6.39
CA VAL A 170 15.64 3.98 -7.73
C VAL A 170 15.81 5.50 -7.70
N ILE A 171 16.95 5.97 -8.21
CA ILE A 171 17.19 7.39 -8.50
C ILE A 171 17.11 7.58 -10.01
N GLU A 172 16.26 8.53 -10.42
CA GLU A 172 16.13 8.94 -11.81
C GLU A 172 16.81 10.29 -12.04
N LEU A 173 17.65 10.37 -13.07
CA LEU A 173 18.20 11.63 -13.57
C LEU A 173 17.88 11.80 -15.05
N ALA A 174 17.39 12.99 -15.42
CA ALA A 174 17.27 13.36 -16.83
C ALA A 174 18.64 13.71 -17.42
N LEU A 175 18.97 13.09 -18.55
CA LEU A 175 20.10 13.44 -19.40
C LEU A 175 19.69 14.57 -20.36
N ASP A 176 20.52 15.61 -20.40
CA ASP A 176 20.43 16.75 -21.30
C ASP A 176 21.83 17.05 -21.86
N THR A 177 22.14 18.27 -22.28
CA THR A 177 23.46 18.65 -22.81
C THR A 177 24.38 19.28 -21.77
N ALA A 178 24.00 19.32 -20.48
CA ALA A 178 24.85 19.86 -19.43
C ALA A 178 26.05 18.95 -19.18
N ALA A 179 27.23 19.54 -18.97
CA ALA A 179 28.47 18.80 -18.75
C ALA A 179 28.43 17.90 -17.50
N SER A 180 27.63 18.25 -16.50
CA SER A 180 27.38 17.40 -15.33
C SER A 180 26.07 17.75 -14.64
N LYS A 181 25.49 16.79 -13.91
CA LYS A 181 24.28 16.98 -13.10
C LYS A 181 24.24 15.95 -11.99
N SER A 182 23.86 16.37 -10.78
CA SER A 182 23.77 15.49 -9.61
C SER A 182 22.32 15.29 -9.17
N SER A 183 22.04 14.15 -8.54
CA SER A 183 20.75 13.86 -7.94
C SER A 183 20.52 14.74 -6.71
N SER A 184 19.29 15.18 -6.50
CA SER A 184 18.90 15.81 -5.23
C SER A 184 18.78 14.80 -4.10
N THR A 185 18.46 13.54 -4.44
CA THR A 185 18.38 12.42 -3.50
C THR A 185 19.78 11.86 -3.27
N SER A 186 20.16 11.71 -2.00
CA SER A 186 21.39 11.06 -1.61
C SER A 186 21.22 9.53 -1.53
N ILE A 187 22.32 8.80 -1.73
CA ILE A 187 22.45 7.37 -1.47
C ILE A 187 23.15 7.23 -0.11
N PRO A 188 22.51 6.59 0.88
CA PRO A 188 23.12 6.36 2.18
C PRO A 188 24.44 5.57 2.10
N ALA A 189 25.37 5.88 3.00
CA ALA A 189 26.57 5.08 3.23
C ALA A 189 26.24 3.59 3.44
N GLY A 190 27.08 2.70 2.89
CA GLY A 190 26.89 1.26 2.98
C GLY A 190 25.84 0.68 2.01
N SER A 191 25.22 1.51 1.16
CA SER A 191 24.31 1.02 0.13
C SER A 191 25.05 0.26 -0.97
N LYS A 192 24.43 -0.81 -1.47
CA LYS A 192 24.91 -1.59 -2.62
C LYS A 192 24.22 -1.12 -3.89
N ILE A 193 24.99 -0.77 -4.91
CA ILE A 193 24.45 -0.45 -6.23
C ILE A 193 24.12 -1.75 -6.94
N MET A 194 22.89 -1.86 -7.46
CA MET A 194 22.36 -3.08 -8.07
C MET A 194 22.40 -3.02 -9.60
N SER A 195 22.00 -1.89 -10.15
CA SER A 195 21.97 -1.69 -11.60
C SER A 195 21.99 -0.21 -11.96
N VAL A 196 22.53 0.09 -13.14
CA VAL A 196 22.47 1.40 -13.78
C VAL A 196 21.92 1.21 -15.18
N SER A 197 20.83 1.88 -15.52
CA SER A 197 20.21 1.84 -16.84
C SER A 197 20.25 3.23 -17.45
N THR A 198 20.96 3.38 -18.57
CA THR A 198 21.03 4.62 -19.34
C THR A 198 20.17 4.47 -20.58
N ASN A 199 19.06 5.20 -20.64
CA ASN A 199 18.14 5.25 -21.77
C ASN A 199 18.38 6.52 -22.58
N ILE A 200 19.00 6.37 -23.75
CA ILE A 200 19.22 7.46 -24.70
C ILE A 200 17.99 7.55 -25.61
N THR A 201 17.25 8.65 -25.52
CA THR A 201 16.04 8.90 -26.32
C THR A 201 16.31 9.83 -27.51
N SER A 202 17.41 10.57 -27.48
CA SER A 202 17.93 11.35 -28.60
C SER A 202 19.45 11.22 -28.63
N ALA A 203 19.98 10.82 -29.79
CA ALA A 203 21.41 10.61 -29.98
C ALA A 203 22.22 11.88 -29.69
N TYR A 204 23.35 11.69 -29.03
CA TYR A 204 24.33 12.71 -28.74
C TYR A 204 25.29 12.92 -29.90
N ASP A 205 25.67 14.17 -30.16
CA ASP A 205 26.66 14.54 -31.17
C ASP A 205 28.07 14.71 -30.56
N ASN A 206 29.02 15.16 -31.38
CA ASN A 206 30.37 15.53 -30.96
C ASN A 206 31.18 14.42 -30.23
N SER A 207 30.83 13.16 -30.47
CA SER A 207 31.44 12.01 -29.77
C SER A 207 31.37 12.17 -28.25
N ALA A 208 30.23 12.65 -27.73
CA ALA A 208 30.00 12.76 -26.30
C ALA A 208 30.14 11.40 -25.62
N GLY A 209 30.78 11.39 -24.44
CA GLY A 209 30.86 10.22 -23.58
C GLY A 209 30.07 10.47 -22.30
N ILE A 210 29.23 9.53 -21.91
CA ILE A 210 28.41 9.60 -20.69
C ILE A 210 29.00 8.66 -19.64
N GLN A 211 29.30 9.19 -18.46
CA GLN A 211 29.75 8.43 -17.29
C GLN A 211 28.80 8.70 -16.13
N ILE A 212 28.45 7.65 -15.39
CA ILE A 212 27.64 7.75 -14.18
C ILE A 212 28.52 7.38 -12.99
N VAL A 213 28.54 8.26 -11.99
CA VAL A 213 29.34 8.12 -10.78
C VAL A 213 28.49 8.37 -9.54
N VAL A 214 28.98 7.94 -8.38
CA VAL A 214 28.51 8.41 -7.07
C VAL A 214 29.57 9.37 -6.54
N ASP A 215 29.20 10.64 -6.37
CA ASP A 215 30.02 11.73 -5.82
C ASP A 215 29.66 11.97 -4.34
N GLY A 216 30.44 12.74 -3.58
CA GLY A 216 30.22 12.97 -2.14
C GLY A 216 30.70 11.84 -1.22
N VAL A 217 31.35 10.83 -1.81
CA VAL A 217 32.05 9.72 -1.13
C VAL A 217 33.57 10.01 -1.08
N VAL A 218 34.35 9.24 -0.31
CA VAL A 218 35.80 9.48 -0.11
C VAL A 218 36.58 9.48 -1.43
N SER A 219 36.15 8.67 -2.40
CA SER A 219 36.62 8.69 -3.78
C SER A 219 35.46 8.43 -4.73
N GLU A 220 35.29 9.27 -5.75
CA GLU A 220 34.23 9.16 -6.75
C GLU A 220 34.12 7.72 -7.29
N LEU A 221 32.96 7.08 -7.08
CA LEU A 221 32.71 5.69 -7.45
C LEU A 221 32.07 5.65 -8.83
N THR A 222 32.78 5.15 -9.85
CA THR A 222 32.19 4.97 -11.19
C THR A 222 31.28 3.77 -11.22
N ILE A 223 29.98 3.99 -11.47
CA ILE A 223 28.93 2.95 -11.48
C ILE A 223 28.44 2.60 -12.90
N GLN A 224 28.75 3.46 -13.88
CA GLN A 224 28.69 3.12 -15.30
C GLN A 224 29.76 3.90 -16.07
N ALA A 225 30.66 3.19 -16.73
CA ALA A 225 31.76 3.79 -17.48
C ALA A 225 31.33 4.22 -18.91
N THR A 226 32.10 5.11 -19.54
CA THR A 226 31.79 5.63 -20.89
C THR A 226 31.81 4.60 -22.00
N ASN A 227 32.40 3.43 -21.78
CA ASN A 227 32.45 2.32 -22.74
C ASN A 227 31.32 1.29 -22.53
N GLU A 228 30.44 1.51 -21.55
CA GLU A 228 29.29 0.66 -21.25
C GLU A 228 27.98 1.22 -21.82
N ASN A 229 28.04 2.38 -22.46
CA ASN A 229 26.95 2.99 -23.21
C ASN A 229 27.46 3.54 -24.55
N ASP A 230 26.54 3.76 -25.49
CA ASP A 230 26.84 4.43 -26.76
C ASP A 230 25.91 5.64 -26.93
N PRO A 231 26.34 6.85 -26.51
CA PRO A 231 25.52 8.05 -26.58
C PRO A 231 25.10 8.44 -28.00
N ALA A 232 25.82 7.98 -29.04
CA ALA A 232 25.50 8.27 -30.43
C ALA A 232 24.32 7.45 -30.96
N THR A 233 23.86 6.44 -30.21
CA THR A 233 22.80 5.52 -30.61
C THR A 233 21.65 5.58 -29.61
N VAL A 234 20.42 5.68 -30.13
CA VAL A 234 19.20 5.59 -29.31
C VAL A 234 19.03 4.16 -28.82
N GLY A 235 18.88 3.98 -27.51
CA GLY A 235 18.84 2.65 -26.90
C GLY A 235 18.88 2.69 -25.38
N ILE A 236 18.74 1.52 -24.78
CA ILE A 236 18.88 1.30 -23.34
C ILE A 236 20.17 0.52 -23.13
N TYR A 237 21.02 1.05 -22.24
CA TYR A 237 22.33 0.51 -21.90
C TYR A 237 22.36 0.20 -20.41
N ASP A 238 22.33 -1.09 -20.09
CA ASP A 238 22.31 -1.58 -18.73
C ASP A 238 23.71 -2.01 -18.28
N SER A 239 24.13 -1.53 -17.11
CA SER A 239 25.30 -1.99 -16.38
C SER A 239 24.84 -2.64 -15.07
N GLU A 240 25.41 -3.79 -14.77
CA GLU A 240 25.29 -4.46 -13.46
C GLU A 240 26.63 -4.31 -12.73
N PRO A 241 26.83 -3.22 -11.96
CA PRO A 241 28.05 -3.04 -11.21
C PRO A 241 28.16 -4.11 -10.12
N VAL A 242 29.01 -5.11 -10.34
CA VAL A 242 29.23 -6.21 -9.39
C VAL A 242 29.96 -5.68 -8.15
N ASP A 243 29.42 -5.95 -6.97
CA ASP A 243 30.00 -5.66 -5.65
C ASP A 243 30.36 -4.17 -5.40
N MET A 244 29.66 -3.23 -6.05
CA MET A 244 29.87 -1.80 -5.78
C MET A 244 29.06 -1.34 -4.56
N THR A 245 29.79 -1.07 -3.48
CA THR A 245 29.24 -0.48 -2.25
C THR A 245 29.66 0.98 -2.15
N VAL A 246 28.74 1.84 -1.69
CA VAL A 246 29.02 3.21 -1.27
C VAL A 246 29.81 3.16 0.04
N ASP A 247 31.10 2.84 -0.06
CA ASP A 247 32.03 2.68 1.05
C ASP A 247 32.58 4.05 1.50
N SER A 248 31.76 4.79 2.25
CA SER A 248 32.09 6.10 2.80
C SER A 248 31.37 6.37 4.11
N ASP A 249 31.95 7.22 4.96
CA ASP A 249 31.30 7.73 6.17
C ASP A 249 30.20 8.78 5.88
N THR A 250 30.06 9.17 4.61
CA THR A 250 29.13 10.21 4.12
C THR A 250 28.18 9.65 3.09
N GLU A 251 27.00 10.26 2.97
CA GLU A 251 26.04 9.94 1.91
C GLU A 251 26.59 10.40 0.54
N GLY A 252 26.37 9.59 -0.49
CA GLY A 252 26.75 9.90 -1.86
C GLY A 252 25.60 10.50 -2.68
N HIS A 253 25.89 11.08 -3.83
CA HIS A 253 24.90 11.53 -4.81
C HIS A 253 25.23 10.94 -6.17
N VAL A 254 24.23 10.45 -6.90
CA VAL A 254 24.42 10.05 -8.29
C VAL A 254 24.72 11.28 -9.11
N LYS A 255 25.81 11.24 -9.86
CA LYS A 255 26.24 12.32 -10.74
C LYS A 255 26.47 11.77 -12.13
N LEU A 256 25.86 12.42 -13.10
CA LEU A 256 26.14 12.19 -14.52
C LEU A 256 27.23 13.17 -14.96
N ILE A 257 28.12 12.70 -15.82
CA ILE A 257 29.20 13.46 -16.43
C ILE A 257 29.12 13.24 -17.94
N ILE A 258 29.02 14.34 -18.68
CA ILE A 258 28.99 14.33 -20.15
C ILE A 258 30.24 15.04 -20.67
N SER A 259 31.11 14.26 -21.31
CA SER A 259 32.32 14.74 -21.99
C SER A 259 32.02 15.22 -23.41
N ASN A 260 32.93 15.99 -24.00
CA ASN A 260 32.83 16.54 -25.36
C ASN A 260 31.49 17.26 -25.62
N THR A 261 31.24 18.31 -24.83
CA THR A 261 30.00 19.12 -24.78
C THR A 261 29.12 19.00 -26.04
N PRO A 262 28.05 18.19 -25.98
CA PRO A 262 27.15 17.98 -27.10
C PRO A 262 26.22 19.19 -27.29
N SER A 263 25.78 19.41 -28.53
CA SER A 263 24.73 20.39 -28.87
C SER A 263 23.34 19.77 -28.94
N THR A 264 23.27 18.45 -29.08
CA THR A 264 22.04 17.66 -29.08
C THR A 264 22.18 16.41 -28.22
N GLY A 265 21.08 15.94 -27.64
CA GLY A 265 21.05 14.69 -26.89
C GLY A 265 20.08 14.76 -25.73
N ALA A 266 19.41 13.64 -25.45
CA ALA A 266 18.46 13.53 -24.36
C ALA A 266 18.27 12.08 -23.93
N GLY A 267 17.87 11.89 -22.68
CA GLY A 267 17.66 10.56 -22.12
C GLY A 267 17.35 10.57 -20.63
N THR A 268 17.43 9.40 -20.03
CA THR A 268 17.21 9.18 -18.61
C THR A 268 18.20 8.15 -18.09
N VAL A 269 18.70 8.35 -16.87
CA VAL A 269 19.49 7.38 -16.12
C VAL A 269 18.68 6.92 -14.93
N LEU A 270 18.60 5.60 -14.73
CA LEU A 270 18.01 4.96 -13.57
C LEU A 270 19.11 4.24 -12.79
N VAL A 271 19.35 4.63 -11.55
CA VAL A 271 20.28 3.94 -10.65
C VAL A 271 19.48 3.22 -9.58
N THR A 272 19.60 1.89 -9.52
CA THR A 272 18.97 1.07 -8.49
C THR A 272 19.97 0.72 -7.41
N TYR A 273 19.61 0.91 -6.13
CA TYR A 273 20.46 0.57 -4.99
C TYR A 273 19.68 -0.09 -3.85
N LEU A 274 20.36 -0.87 -3.02
CA LEU A 274 19.84 -1.45 -1.78
C LEU A 274 20.57 -0.81 -0.61
N THR A 275 19.83 -0.28 0.36
CA THR A 275 20.42 0.10 1.65
C THR A 275 20.67 -1.17 2.46
N ASP A 276 21.93 -1.46 2.82
CA ASP A 276 22.26 -2.59 3.70
C ASP A 276 22.12 -2.16 5.17
N ALA A 277 21.72 -3.09 6.05
CA ALA A 277 21.93 -2.89 7.48
C ALA A 277 23.42 -3.11 7.68
N LEU A 278 24.16 -2.05 8.00
CA LEU A 278 25.57 -2.10 8.39
C LEU A 278 25.89 -3.43 9.11
N SER A 279 26.73 -4.26 8.48
CA SER A 279 27.35 -5.44 9.11
C SER A 279 28.42 -5.01 10.11
#